data_AF-A0A9N7RHE1-F1
#
_entry.id   AF-A0A9N7RHE1-F1
#
_cell.length_a   1.000
_cell.length_b   1.000
_cell.length_c   1.000
_cell.angle_alpha   90.00
_cell.angle_beta   90.00
_cell.angle_gamma   90.00
#
_symmetry.space_group_name_H-M   'P 1'
#
loop_
_entity.id
_entity.type
_entity.pdbx_description
1 polymer ?
#
loop_
_entity_poly.entity_id
_entity_poly.type
_entity_poly.pdbx_seq_one_letter_code
_entity_poly.pdbx_strand_id
1 'polypeptide(L)'
;VSLASGRKIVTSAKASDLSLSIGGRLLSTDAFILEMRDFDLILGMDWLSFYHADIRCHDRDITLYLLRNESITFFVSMAKATKLLRRGNCQGYLVSLVDDSQKARSPHDVPIVREFVD
;
A
#
# COMPACT_ATOMS: atom_id res chain seq x y z
N VAL A 1 -3.91 -20.00 -2.60
CA VAL A 1 -4.77 -18.83 -2.85
C VAL A 1 -5.19 -18.83 -4.32
N SER A 2 -6.47 -18.55 -4.62
CA SER A 2 -6.92 -18.34 -6.00
C SER A 2 -6.86 -16.86 -6.32
N LEU A 3 -6.17 -16.48 -7.40
CA LEU A 3 -6.13 -15.10 -7.87
C LEU A 3 -7.41 -14.73 -8.62
N ALA A 4 -7.66 -13.41 -8.76
CA ALA A 4 -8.75 -12.89 -9.60
C ALA A 4 -8.67 -13.35 -11.06
N SER A 5 -7.49 -13.74 -11.54
CA SER A 5 -7.29 -14.35 -12.87
C SER A 5 -7.75 -15.80 -12.97
N GLY A 6 -8.24 -16.40 -11.89
CA GLY A 6 -8.61 -17.83 -11.81
C GLY A 6 -7.40 -18.76 -11.62
N ARG A 7 -6.17 -18.23 -11.70
CA ARG A 7 -4.95 -19.00 -11.43
C ARG A 7 -4.87 -19.37 -9.95
N LYS A 8 -4.56 -20.64 -9.67
CA LYS A 8 -4.25 -21.11 -8.33
C LYS A 8 -2.75 -20.94 -8.08
N ILE A 9 -2.40 -20.30 -6.97
CA ILE A 9 -1.04 -20.21 -6.49
C ILE A 9 -0.96 -20.89 -5.13
N VAL A 10 0.06 -21.72 -4.95
CA VAL A 10 0.38 -22.35 -3.67
C VAL A 10 1.36 -21.44 -2.94
N THR A 11 1.00 -21.03 -1.73
CA THR A 11 1.92 -20.39 -0.79
C THR A 11 1.62 -20.93 0.59
N SER A 12 2.68 -21.17 1.38
CA SER A 12 2.60 -21.58 2.78
C SER A 12 3.01 -20.46 3.73
N ALA A 13 3.49 -19.33 3.20
CA ALA A 13 3.97 -18.21 4.00
C ALA A 13 2.84 -17.20 4.27
N LYS A 14 2.62 -16.92 5.56
CA LYS A 14 1.66 -15.94 6.06
C LYS A 14 2.40 -14.89 6.89
N ALA A 15 2.07 -13.64 6.67
CA ALA A 15 2.39 -12.54 7.58
C ALA A 15 1.10 -12.17 8.34
N SER A 16 1.20 -12.10 9.66
CA SER A 16 0.06 -11.77 10.54
C SER A 16 0.32 -10.48 11.29
N ASP A 17 -0.74 -9.82 11.75
CA ASP A 17 -0.68 -8.59 12.57
C ASP A 17 0.11 -7.45 11.90
N LEU A 18 0.05 -7.37 10.57
CA LEU A 18 0.67 -6.27 9.82
C LEU A 18 -0.10 -4.98 10.07
N SER A 19 0.65 -3.90 10.33
CA SER A 19 0.08 -2.56 10.52
C SER A 19 0.16 -1.74 9.24
N LEU A 20 -0.98 -1.46 8.62
CA LEU A 20 -1.11 -0.61 7.44
C LEU A 20 -1.41 0.83 7.84
N SER A 21 -0.58 1.78 7.41
CA SER A 21 -0.84 3.20 7.60
C SER A 21 -1.70 3.74 6.46
N ILE A 22 -2.97 4.02 6.73
CA ILE A 22 -3.92 4.58 5.76
C ILE A 22 -4.54 5.84 6.37
N GLY A 23 -4.42 6.98 5.69
CA GLY A 23 -4.99 8.25 6.15
C GLY A 23 -4.54 8.67 7.57
N GLY A 24 -3.32 8.32 7.97
CA GLY A 24 -2.78 8.61 9.30
C GLY A 24 -3.29 7.71 10.43
N ARG A 25 -3.92 6.57 10.09
CA ARG A 25 -4.36 5.54 11.03
C ARG A 25 -3.66 4.22 10.73
N LEU A 26 -3.34 3.47 11.77
CA LEU A 26 -2.80 2.12 11.66
C LEU A 26 -3.95 1.11 11.70
N LEU A 27 -4.06 0.30 10.65
CA LEU A 27 -5.08 -0.73 10.48
C LEU A 27 -4.40 -2.09 10.44
N SER A 28 -4.97 -3.08 11.14
CA SER A 28 -4.40 -4.43 11.18
C SER A 28 -4.81 -5.22 9.94
N THR A 29 -3.91 -6.05 9.43
CA THR A 29 -4.20 -7.04 8.40
C THR A 29 -3.35 -8.30 8.58
N ASP A 30 -3.91 -9.40 8.12
CA ASP A 30 -3.14 -10.60 7.78
C ASP A 30 -2.97 -10.65 6.26
N ALA A 31 -1.86 -11.21 5.78
CA ALA A 31 -1.60 -11.37 4.36
C ALA A 31 -0.86 -12.67 4.04
N PHE A 32 -1.15 -13.25 2.88
CA PHE A 32 -0.36 -14.33 2.31
C PHE A 32 0.77 -13.75 1.47
N ILE A 33 1.98 -14.27 1.64
CA ILE A 33 3.14 -13.82 0.86
C ILE A 33 3.12 -14.52 -0.49
N LEU A 34 3.15 -13.72 -1.56
CA LEU A 34 3.11 -14.18 -2.95
C LEU A 34 4.18 -13.44 -3.74
N GLU A 35 4.93 -14.16 -4.58
CA GLU A 35 5.82 -13.50 -5.55
C GLU A 35 4.97 -12.85 -6.65
N MET A 36 4.77 -11.54 -6.54
CA MET A 36 4.05 -10.72 -7.51
C MET A 36 4.96 -9.61 -8.03
N ARG A 37 4.89 -9.31 -9.34
CA ARG A 37 5.73 -8.27 -9.94
C ARG A 37 5.16 -6.86 -9.85
N ASP A 38 3.83 -6.74 -9.86
CA ASP A 38 3.16 -5.47 -10.11
C ASP A 38 2.46 -4.87 -8.86
N PHE A 39 2.41 -5.62 -7.76
CA PHE A 39 1.68 -5.24 -6.56
C PHE A 39 2.43 -5.67 -5.29
N ASP A 40 2.56 -4.75 -4.34
CA ASP A 40 3.15 -5.02 -3.03
C ASP A 40 2.16 -5.70 -2.07
N LEU A 41 0.87 -5.33 -2.17
CA LEU A 41 -0.20 -5.85 -1.31
C LEU A 41 -1.53 -5.84 -2.05
N ILE A 42 -2.29 -6.92 -1.91
CA ILE A 42 -3.67 -7.02 -2.39
C ILE A 42 -4.57 -7.23 -1.18
N LEU A 43 -5.45 -6.26 -0.92
CA LEU A 43 -6.44 -6.35 0.15
C LEU A 43 -7.68 -7.08 -0.37
N GLY A 44 -7.99 -8.19 0.28
CA GLY A 44 -9.13 -9.02 -0.06
C GLY A 44 -10.46 -8.46 0.44
N MET A 45 -11.54 -9.11 0.02
CA MET A 45 -12.89 -8.78 0.47
C MET A 45 -13.08 -9.00 1.97
N ASP A 46 -12.34 -9.93 2.57
CA ASP A 46 -12.31 -10.18 4.01
C ASP A 46 -11.86 -8.93 4.78
N TRP A 47 -10.72 -8.36 4.40
CA TRP A 47 -10.20 -7.15 5.02
C TRP A 47 -11.10 -5.94 4.77
N LEU A 48 -11.56 -5.78 3.53
CA LEU A 48 -12.47 -4.68 3.15
C LEU A 48 -13.80 -4.77 3.93
N SER A 49 -14.34 -5.97 4.12
CA SER A 49 -15.59 -6.17 4.87
C SER A 49 -15.40 -5.91 6.37
N PHE A 50 -14.24 -6.28 6.93
CA PHE A 50 -13.92 -6.03 8.33
C PHE A 50 -13.94 -4.53 8.67
N TYR A 51 -13.45 -3.68 7.75
CA TYR A 51 -13.49 -2.22 7.88
C TYR A 51 -14.69 -1.56 7.19
N HIS A 52 -15.72 -2.36 6.84
CA HIS A 52 -16.95 -1.89 6.20
C HIS A 52 -16.71 -0.98 4.98
N ALA A 53 -15.71 -1.29 4.15
CA ALA A 53 -15.27 -0.41 3.08
C ALA A 53 -16.40 -0.05 2.10
N ASP A 54 -16.63 1.24 1.88
CA ASP A 54 -17.44 1.78 0.80
C ASP A 54 -16.55 2.22 -0.35
N ILE A 55 -16.68 1.56 -1.50
CA ILE A 55 -15.85 1.79 -2.69
C ILE A 55 -16.70 2.56 -3.70
N ARG A 56 -16.49 3.88 -3.76
CA ARG A 56 -17.19 4.74 -4.72
C ARG A 56 -16.39 4.81 -6.02
N CYS A 57 -16.60 3.82 -6.88
CA CYS A 57 -15.88 3.69 -8.15
C CYS A 57 -15.97 4.94 -9.05
N HIS A 58 -17.15 5.55 -9.14
CA HIS A 58 -17.37 6.78 -9.90
C HIS A 58 -16.46 7.91 -9.38
N ASP A 59 -16.40 8.04 -8.05
CA ASP A 59 -15.62 9.07 -7.39
C ASP A 59 -14.14 8.68 -7.18
N ARG A 60 -13.77 7.44 -7.47
CA ARG A 60 -12.40 6.93 -7.33
C ARG A 60 -11.85 7.16 -5.91
N ASP A 61 -12.69 6.94 -4.92
CA ASP A 61 -12.32 6.97 -3.52
C ASP A 61 -12.90 5.78 -2.76
N ILE A 62 -12.30 5.52 -1.62
CA ILE A 62 -12.65 4.43 -0.73
C ILE A 62 -12.80 5.03 0.66
N THR A 63 -13.90 4.72 1.32
CA THR A 63 -14.18 5.09 2.71
C THR A 63 -14.16 3.84 3.57
N LEU A 64 -13.33 3.83 4.62
CA LEU A 64 -13.31 2.79 5.65
C LEU A 64 -14.03 3.32 6.89
N TYR A 65 -14.92 2.51 7.47
CA TYR A 65 -15.62 2.87 8.70
C TYR A 65 -14.98 2.13 9.87
N LEU A 66 -14.44 2.91 10.79
CA LEU A 66 -13.75 2.44 11.98
C LEU A 66 -14.73 2.33 13.14
N LEU A 67 -14.26 1.75 14.24
CA LEU A 67 -14.96 1.79 15.52
C LEU A 67 -15.22 3.25 15.96
N ARG A 68 -16.32 3.46 16.68
CA ARG A 68 -16.71 4.76 17.28
C ARG A 68 -17.11 5.85 16.28
N ASN A 69 -17.72 5.47 15.15
CA ASN A 69 -18.27 6.42 14.17
C ASN A 69 -17.18 7.27 13.47
N GLU A 70 -15.91 6.86 13.54
CA GLU A 70 -14.83 7.43 12.74
C GLU A 70 -14.81 6.80 11.34
N SER A 71 -14.42 7.57 10.33
CA SER A 71 -14.17 7.05 8.99
C SER A 71 -12.95 7.69 8.37
N ILE A 72 -12.30 6.94 7.47
CA ILE A 72 -11.15 7.42 6.68
C ILE A 72 -11.55 7.34 5.23
N THR A 73 -11.49 8.45 4.51
CA THR A 73 -11.68 8.45 3.05
C THR A 73 -10.37 8.78 2.36
N PHE A 74 -9.97 7.96 1.39
CA PHE A 74 -8.77 8.17 0.59
C PHE A 74 -9.04 8.00 -0.90
N PHE A 75 -8.29 8.73 -1.73
CA PHE A 75 -8.47 8.75 -3.18
C PHE A 75 -7.54 7.74 -3.86
N VAL A 76 -8.09 6.94 -4.77
CA VAL A 76 -7.36 5.95 -5.56
C VAL A 76 -6.62 6.62 -6.73
N SER A 77 -6.95 7.87 -7.06
CA SER A 77 -6.36 8.60 -8.19
C SER A 77 -5.53 9.81 -7.78
N MET A 78 -4.23 9.76 -8.11
CA MET A 78 -3.30 10.88 -7.96
C MET A 78 -3.78 12.16 -8.66
N ALA A 79 -4.45 12.05 -9.81
CA ALA A 79 -5.01 13.20 -10.54
C ALA A 79 -6.15 13.89 -9.76
N LYS A 80 -7.01 13.11 -9.08
CA LYS A 80 -8.09 13.66 -8.25
C LYS A 80 -7.53 14.26 -6.96
N ALA A 81 -6.55 13.58 -6.34
CA ALA A 81 -5.82 14.10 -5.19
C ALA A 81 -5.13 15.44 -5.52
N THR A 82 -4.37 15.53 -6.62
CA THR A 82 -3.76 16.80 -7.06
C THR A 82 -4.77 17.88 -7.39
N LYS A 83 -5.92 17.54 -8.01
CA LYS A 83 -6.99 18.51 -8.26
C LYS A 83 -7.57 19.09 -6.97
N LEU A 84 -7.74 18.29 -5.93
CA LEU A 84 -8.24 18.74 -4.62
C LEU A 84 -7.19 19.59 -3.89
N LEU A 85 -5.92 19.18 -3.89
CA LEU A 85 -4.83 19.97 -3.33
C LEU A 85 -4.71 21.34 -4.01
N ARG A 86 -4.88 21.40 -5.34
CA ARG A 86 -4.87 22.66 -6.10
C ARG A 86 -6.05 23.58 -5.82
N ARG A 87 -7.18 23.05 -5.31
CA ARG A 87 -8.35 23.88 -4.93
C ARG A 87 -8.18 24.60 -3.59
N GLY A 88 -7.16 24.25 -2.80
CA GLY A 88 -6.82 24.94 -1.55
C GLY A 88 -7.70 24.60 -0.35
N ASN A 89 -8.71 23.73 -0.51
CA ASN A 89 -9.60 23.29 0.56
C ASN A 89 -9.21 21.93 1.17
N CYS A 90 -8.06 21.38 0.79
CA CYS A 90 -7.53 20.12 1.29
C CYS A 90 -6.02 20.23 1.53
N GLN A 91 -5.53 19.61 2.61
CA GLN A 91 -4.10 19.46 2.89
C GLN A 91 -3.65 18.06 2.47
N GLY A 92 -2.46 17.96 1.90
CA GLY A 92 -1.84 16.71 1.48
C GLY A 92 -0.54 16.48 2.22
N TYR A 93 -0.33 15.26 2.69
CA TYR A 93 0.90 14.86 3.35
C TYR A 93 1.60 13.81 2.51
N LEU A 94 2.87 14.04 2.20
CA LEU A 94 3.74 13.05 1.56
C LEU A 94 4.40 12.24 2.67
N VAL A 95 4.18 10.93 2.70
CA VAL A 95 4.87 10.04 3.64
C VAL A 95 5.83 9.19 2.83
N SER A 96 7.14 9.38 3.08
CA SER A 96 8.19 8.51 2.57
C SER A 96 8.50 7.48 3.63
N LEU A 97 8.27 6.19 3.32
CA LEU A 97 8.73 5.09 4.16
C LEU A 97 10.20 4.85 3.82
N VAL A 98 11.09 5.25 4.73
CA VAL A 98 12.49 4.88 4.66
C VAL A 98 12.66 3.61 5.48
N ASP A 99 13.01 2.52 4.80
CA ASP A 99 13.35 1.26 5.45
C ASP A 99 14.71 1.40 6.15
N ASP A 100 14.69 1.53 7.48
CA ASP A 100 15.87 1.65 8.32
C ASP A 100 16.57 0.29 8.56
N SER A 101 16.08 -0.79 7.96
CA SER A 101 16.75 -2.10 8.01
C SER A 101 17.97 -2.19 7.08
N GLN A 102 18.18 -1.18 6.23
CA GLN A 102 19.38 -1.09 5.41
C GLN A 102 20.53 -0.53 6.24
N LYS A 103 21.40 -1.43 6.71
CA LYS A 103 22.78 -1.07 7.10
C LYS A 103 23.35 -0.14 6.03
N ALA A 104 23.96 0.96 6.46
CA ALA A 104 24.63 1.91 5.59
C ALA A 104 25.48 1.17 4.55
N ARG A 105 25.06 1.22 3.28
CA ARG A 105 25.84 0.65 2.19
C ARG A 105 27.07 1.51 2.03
N SER A 106 28.24 0.91 2.21
CA SER A 106 29.50 1.56 1.92
C SER A 106 29.65 1.71 0.41
N PRO A 107 30.41 2.69 -0.09
CA PRO A 107 30.69 2.83 -1.53
C PRO A 107 31.28 1.55 -2.17
N HIS A 108 31.85 0.65 -1.36
CA HIS A 108 32.39 -0.64 -1.79
C HIS A 108 31.31 -1.71 -2.06
N ASP A 109 30.08 -1.50 -1.59
CA ASP A 109 28.95 -2.44 -1.78
C ASP A 109 28.22 -2.23 -3.12
N VAL A 110 28.64 -1.22 -3.90
CA VAL A 110 28.09 -0.94 -5.23
C VAL A 110 28.93 -1.71 -6.27
N PRO A 111 28.37 -2.71 -6.98
CA PRO A 111 29.13 -3.44 -7.98
C PRO A 111 29.50 -2.52 -9.14
N ILE A 112 30.79 -2.43 -9.44
CA ILE A 112 31.32 -1.65 -10.56
C ILE A 112 30.84 -2.30 -11.86
N VAL A 113 29.96 -1.60 -12.57
CA VAL A 113 29.31 -2.15 -13.77
C VAL A 113 30.28 -2.22 -14.95
N ARG A 114 31.35 -1.40 -14.97
CA ARG A 114 32.42 -1.41 -15.99
C ARG A 114 33.66 -0.67 -15.47
N GLU A 115 34.81 -1.33 -15.44
CA GLU A 115 36.12 -0.66 -15.38
C GLU A 115 36.52 -0.26 -16.80
N PHE A 116 36.86 1.01 -17.00
CA PHE A 116 37.51 1.47 -18.23
C PHE A 116 39.01 1.54 -17.96
N VAL A 117 39.81 0.97 -18.86
CA VAL A 117 41.27 1.03 -18.80
C VAL A 117 41.70 2.40 -19.35
N ASP A 118 42.61 3.08 -18.64
CA ASP A 118 43.18 4.36 -19.06
C ASP A 118 43.92 4.28 -20.41
#